data_AF-A0A968C0P4-F1
#
_entry.id   AF-A0A968C0P4-F1
#
_cell.length_a   1.000
_cell.length_b   1.000
_cell.length_c   1.000
_cell.angle_alpha   90.00
_cell.angle_beta   90.00
_cell.angle_gamma   90.00
#
_symmetry.space_group_name_H-M   'P 1'
#
loop_
_entity.id
_entity.type
_entity.pdbx_description
1 polymer ?
#
loop_
_entity_poly.entity_id
_entity_poly.type
_entity_poly.pdbx_seq_one_letter_code
_entity_poly.pdbx_strand_id
1 'polypeptide(L)'
;LFEDPKSGWLMRSLGLFPVDRDILDLSVVRTMFRILRSGRGIGIAPEGTRTLTGEMLPFKSGFVKLALKTDVPIFPVGIQGSFEALPKGAYFPRPK
;
A
#
# COMPACT_ATOMS: atom_id res chain seq x y z
N LEU A 1 7.52 -10.44 6.74
CA LEU A 1 8.12 -9.09 6.86
C LEU A 1 7.92 -8.47 8.25
N PHE A 2 6.74 -8.61 8.86
CA PHE A 2 6.51 -8.08 10.22
C PHE A 2 6.85 -9.06 11.36
N GLU A 3 7.05 -10.35 11.06
CA GLU A 3 7.38 -11.41 12.02
C GLU A 3 8.84 -11.39 12.49
N ASP A 4 9.77 -11.01 11.61
CA ASP A 4 11.17 -10.85 12.01
C ASP A 4 11.33 -9.57 12.87
N PRO A 5 11.94 -9.64 14.06
CA PRO A 5 11.98 -8.53 15.01
C PRO A 5 12.64 -7.26 14.46
N LYS A 6 13.71 -7.39 13.66
CA LYS A 6 14.50 -6.25 13.15
C LYS A 6 13.76 -5.55 12.01
N SER A 7 13.33 -6.31 11.01
CA SER A 7 12.57 -5.78 9.87
C SER A 7 11.20 -5.27 10.30
N GLY A 8 10.51 -5.97 11.21
CA GLY A 8 9.24 -5.51 11.77
C GLY A 8 9.38 -4.19 12.54
N TRP A 9 10.45 -4.01 13.32
CA TRP A 9 10.73 -2.73 14.00
C TRP A 9 10.94 -1.60 12.97
N LEU A 10 11.75 -1.84 11.94
CA LEU A 10 12.01 -0.86 10.88
C LEU A 10 10.73 -0.48 10.12
N MET A 11 9.88 -1.45 9.77
CA MET A 11 8.62 -1.16 9.10
C MET A 11 7.69 -0.31 9.97
N ARG A 12 7.58 -0.64 11.25
CA ARG A 12 6.73 0.11 12.19
C ARG A 12 7.27 1.53 12.42
N SER A 13 8.59 1.72 12.46
CA SER A 13 9.18 3.06 12.60
C SER A 13 8.93 3.94 11.36
N LEU A 14 8.86 3.32 10.18
CA LEU A 14 8.46 3.96 8.92
C LEU A 14 6.93 4.15 8.78
N GLY A 15 6.14 3.76 9.79
CA GLY A 15 4.68 3.94 9.79
C GLY A 15 3.91 2.88 8.99
N LEU A 16 4.55 1.79 8.58
CA LEU A 16 3.87 0.67 7.93
C LEU A 16 3.19 -0.21 8.98
N PHE A 17 2.00 -0.71 8.64
CA PHE A 17 1.28 -1.69 9.44
C PHE A 17 0.95 -2.93 8.56
N PRO A 18 0.88 -4.12 9.17
CA PRO A 18 0.57 -5.34 8.42
C PRO A 18 -0.86 -5.27 7.90
N VAL A 19 -1.03 -5.66 6.63
CA VAL A 19 -2.32 -5.79 5.96
C VAL A 19 -2.32 -7.11 5.22
N ASP A 20 -3.32 -7.94 5.50
CA ASP A 20 -3.59 -9.13 4.73
C ASP A 20 -4.21 -8.73 3.38
N ARG A 21 -3.71 -9.31 2.29
CA ARG A 21 -4.13 -8.98 0.92
C ARG A 21 -5.35 -9.77 0.46
N ASP A 22 -5.62 -10.88 1.13
CA ASP A 22 -6.64 -11.86 0.77
C ASP A 22 -7.87 -11.71 1.67
N ILE A 23 -7.69 -11.16 2.87
CA ILE A 23 -8.76 -10.95 3.85
C ILE A 23 -9.07 -9.46 3.98
N LEU A 24 -10.35 -9.11 3.83
CA LEU A 24 -10.84 -7.77 4.12
C LEU A 24 -11.02 -7.63 5.64
N ASP A 25 -9.93 -7.38 6.35
CA ASP A 25 -9.94 -7.30 7.80
C ASP A 25 -10.51 -5.96 8.29
N LEU A 26 -11.62 -6.02 9.04
CA LEU A 26 -12.22 -4.87 9.70
C LEU A 26 -11.26 -4.17 10.66
N SER A 27 -10.28 -4.89 11.20
CA SER A 27 -9.23 -4.35 12.07
C SER A 27 -8.31 -3.38 11.31
N VAL A 28 -7.98 -3.70 10.06
CA VAL A 28 -7.18 -2.86 9.16
C VAL A 28 -7.94 -1.58 8.85
N VAL A 29 -9.22 -1.70 8.47
CA VAL A 29 -10.08 -0.54 8.20
C VAL A 29 -10.17 0.38 9.43
N ARG A 30 -10.37 -0.18 10.63
CA ARG A 30 -10.39 0.59 11.88
C ARG A 30 -9.06 1.31 12.15
N THR A 31 -7.95 0.66 11.85
CA THR A 31 -6.62 1.26 11.97
C THR A 31 -6.43 2.42 11.00
N MET A 32 -6.88 2.28 9.75
CA MET A 32 -6.86 3.36 8.76
C MET A 32 -7.70 4.56 9.21
N PHE A 33 -8.92 4.34 9.71
CA PHE A 33 -9.73 5.41 10.29
C PHE A 33 -9.01 6.16 11.43
N ARG A 34 -8.34 5.42 12.32
CA ARG A 34 -7.59 6.02 13.43
C ARG A 34 -6.42 6.87 12.94
N ILE A 35 -5.71 6.43 11.90
CA ILE A 35 -4.58 7.18 11.30
C ILE A 35 -5.10 8.45 10.62
N LEU A 36 -6.19 8.38 9.87
CA LEU A 36 -6.77 9.55 9.21
C LEU A 36 -7.30 10.56 10.24
N ARG A 37 -7.94 10.09 11.33
CA ARG A 37 -8.40 10.95 12.43
C ARG A 37 -7.27 11.62 13.22
N SER A 38 -6.05 11.08 13.20
CA SER A 38 -4.89 11.74 13.81
C SER A 38 -4.20 12.75 12.88
N GLY A 39 -4.83 13.08 11.74
CA GLY A 39 -4.32 14.07 10.78
C GLY A 39 -3.18 13.54 9.90
N ARG A 40 -2.99 12.21 9.84
CA ARG A 40 -1.93 11.58 9.03
C ARG A 40 -2.52 11.01 7.74
N GLY A 41 -1.74 11.06 6.67
CA GLY A 41 -2.11 10.49 5.37
C GLY A 41 -1.91 8.97 5.31
N ILE A 42 -2.59 8.32 4.36
CA ILE A 42 -2.42 6.90 4.04
C ILE A 42 -2.20 6.76 2.54
N GLY A 43 -1.15 6.04 2.16
CA GLY A 43 -0.93 5.60 0.78
C GLY A 43 -1.54 4.22 0.55
N ILE A 44 -2.27 4.06 -0.56
CA ILE A 44 -2.90 2.79 -0.94
C ILE A 44 -2.56 2.52 -2.41
N ALA A 45 -2.02 1.34 -2.69
CA ALA A 45 -1.94 0.80 -4.04
C ALA A 45 -3.21 -0.02 -4.30
N PRO A 46 -4.14 0.46 -5.15
CA PRO A 46 -5.46 -0.16 -5.32
C PRO A 46 -5.38 -1.56 -5.95
N GLU A 47 -4.31 -1.89 -6.67
CA GLU A 47 -4.08 -3.24 -7.20
C GLU A 47 -3.67 -4.25 -6.11
N GLY A 48 -3.09 -3.76 -5.00
CA GLY A 48 -2.61 -4.58 -3.89
C GLY A 48 -1.35 -5.42 -4.19
N THR A 49 -0.80 -5.35 -5.41
CA THR A 49 0.41 -6.06 -5.82
C THR A 49 1.10 -5.34 -6.97
N ARG A 50 2.41 -5.53 -7.11
CA ARG A 50 3.16 -5.03 -8.27
C ARG A 50 2.82 -5.86 -9.50
N THR A 51 2.66 -5.19 -10.63
CA THR A 51 2.46 -5.81 -11.95
C THR A 51 3.66 -6.68 -12.35
N LEU A 52 3.39 -7.71 -13.16
CA LEU A 52 4.39 -8.57 -13.79
C LEU A 52 4.65 -8.18 -15.25
N THR A 53 3.74 -7.40 -15.85
CA THR A 53 3.78 -7.04 -17.28
C THR A 53 4.13 -5.58 -17.51
N GLY A 54 4.03 -4.73 -16.47
CA GLY A 54 4.14 -3.27 -16.60
C GLY A 54 2.78 -2.59 -16.77
N GLU A 55 1.72 -3.36 -16.97
CA GLU A 55 0.36 -2.82 -17.11
C GLU A 55 -0.34 -2.66 -15.76
N MET A 56 -1.29 -1.72 -15.70
CA MET A 56 -2.14 -1.49 -14.54
C MET A 56 -3.06 -2.69 -14.31
N LEU A 57 -3.09 -3.20 -13.08
CA LEU A 57 -3.98 -4.31 -12.72
C LEU A 57 -5.35 -3.77 -12.28
N PRO A 58 -6.39 -4.63 -12.26
CA PRO A 58 -7.70 -4.23 -11.74
C PRO A 58 -7.65 -3.75 -10.29
N PHE A 59 -8.38 -2.68 -10.01
CA PHE A 59 -8.44 -2.10 -8.67
C PHE A 59 -9.34 -2.93 -7.76
N LYS A 60 -8.85 -3.24 -6.55
CA LYS A 60 -9.65 -3.87 -5.51
C LYS A 60 -10.59 -2.85 -4.89
N SER A 61 -11.87 -3.18 -4.72
CA SER A 61 -12.88 -2.28 -4.16
C SER A 61 -12.76 -2.03 -2.64
N GLY A 62 -11.85 -2.74 -1.95
CA GLY A 62 -11.77 -2.72 -0.49
C GLY A 62 -11.50 -1.34 0.11
N PHE A 63 -10.74 -0.48 -0.57
CA PHE A 63 -10.45 0.87 -0.10
C PHE A 63 -11.60 1.87 -0.34
N VAL A 64 -12.58 1.54 -1.19
CA VAL A 64 -13.69 2.45 -1.54
C VAL A 64 -14.54 2.78 -0.31
N LYS A 65 -14.77 1.82 0.58
CA LYS A 65 -15.52 2.06 1.83
C LYS A 65 -14.82 3.05 2.76
N LEU A 66 -13.49 3.09 2.74
CA LEU A 66 -12.72 4.09 3.48
C LEU A 66 -12.93 5.45 2.85
N ALA A 67 -12.65 5.56 1.54
CA ALA A 67 -12.80 6.78 0.75
C ALA A 67 -14.19 7.45 0.92
N LEU A 68 -15.27 6.66 0.91
CA LEU A 68 -16.63 7.18 1.05
C LEU A 68 -17.01 7.63 2.48
N LYS A 69 -16.30 7.15 3.50
CA LYS A 69 -16.64 7.39 4.91
C LYS A 69 -15.70 8.37 5.60
N THR A 70 -14.50 8.55 5.07
CA THR A 70 -13.53 9.51 5.56
C THR A 70 -13.68 10.73 4.68
N ASP A 71 -14.27 11.78 5.22
CA ASP A 71 -14.40 13.10 4.57
C ASP A 71 -13.01 13.78 4.44
N VAL A 72 -12.10 13.08 3.78
CA VAL A 72 -10.69 13.43 3.61
C VAL A 72 -10.39 13.52 2.11
N PRO A 73 -9.54 14.47 1.69
CA PRO A 73 -9.17 14.60 0.29
C PRO A 73 -8.39 13.36 -0.19
N ILE A 74 -8.70 12.92 -1.41
CA ILE A 74 -8.01 11.82 -2.09
C ILE A 74 -7.12 12.40 -3.19
N PHE A 75 -5.83 12.05 -3.14
CA PHE A 75 -4.84 12.47 -4.14
C PHE A 75 -4.43 11.28 -5.00
N PRO A 76 -4.85 11.21 -6.28
CA PRO A 76 -4.40 10.15 -7.18
C PRO A 76 -2.93 10.38 -7.55
N VAL A 77 -2.13 9.32 -7.49
CA VAL A 77 -0.70 9.35 -7.84
C VAL A 77 -0.42 8.22 -8.82
N GLY A 78 0.17 8.56 -9.97
CA GLY A 78 0.66 7.61 -10.97
C GLY A 78 2.17 7.41 -10.85
N ILE A 79 2.63 6.18 -11.03
CA ILE A 79 4.06 5.83 -11.04
C ILE A 79 4.39 5.17 -12.39
N GLN A 80 5.34 5.74 -13.12
CA GLN A 80 5.84 5.21 -14.40
C GLN A 80 7.36 5.00 -14.33
N GLY A 81 7.89 4.02 -15.07
CA GLY A 81 9.32 3.71 -15.09
C GLY A 81 9.78 2.76 -13.98
N SER A 82 8.92 2.46 -13.00
CA SER A 82 9.27 1.61 -11.85
C SER A 82 9.37 0.14 -12.23
N PHE A 83 8.58 -0.32 -13.20
CA PHE A 83 8.63 -1.69 -13.72
C PHE A 83 9.94 -1.94 -14.46
N GLU A 84 10.36 -1.00 -15.29
CA GLU A 84 11.60 -1.06 -16.06
C GLU A 84 12.82 -0.97 -15.15
N ALA A 85 12.77 -0.07 -14.16
CA ALA A 85 13.86 0.14 -13.21
C ALA A 85 14.03 -1.05 -12.25
N LEU A 86 12.96 -1.58 -11.65
CA LEU A 86 13.05 -2.69 -10.68
C LEU A 86 11.82 -3.61 -10.79
N PRO A 87 11.80 -4.53 -11.77
CA PRO A 87 10.67 -5.43 -11.96
C PRO A 87 10.49 -6.36 -10.75
N LYS A 88 9.27 -6.84 -10.56
CA LYS A 88 8.94 -7.75 -9.45
C LYS A 88 9.81 -9.01 -9.53
N GLY A 89 10.54 -9.31 -8.45
CA GLY A 89 11.47 -10.42 -8.37
C GLY A 89 12.93 -10.06 -8.65
N ALA A 90 13.21 -8.86 -9.19
CA ALA A 90 14.57 -8.35 -9.28
C ALA A 90 15.07 -7.87 -7.91
N TYR A 91 16.33 -8.17 -7.61
CA TYR A 91 17.01 -7.70 -6.40
C TYR A 91 17.77 -6.40 -6.61
N PHE A 92 18.21 -6.13 -7.84
CA PHE A 92 18.95 -4.92 -8.19
C PHE A 92 18.23 -4.15 -9.31
N PRO A 93 18.24 -2.81 -9.25
CA PRO A 93 17.65 -2.00 -10.29
C PRO A 93 18.46 -2.13 -11.58
N ARG A 94 17.77 -2.08 -12.71
CA ARG A 94 18.41 -2.04 -14.02
C ARG A 94 18.90 -0.62 -14.27
N PRO A 95 20.21 -0.42 -14.51
CA PRO A 95 20.71 0.88 -14.96
C PRO A 95 20.05 1.23 -16.30
N LYS A 96 19.73 2.52 -16.47
CA LYS A 96 19.22 3.06 -17.73
C LYS A 96 20.30 3.14 -18.78
#